data_AF-A0A9W9I6I6-F1
#
_entry.id   AF-A0A9W9I6I6-F1
#
_cell.length_a   1.000
_cell.length_b   1.000
_cell.length_c   1.000
_cell.angle_alpha   90.00
_cell.angle_beta   90.00
_cell.angle_gamma   90.00
#
_symmetry.space_group_name_H-M   'P 1'
#
loop_
_entity.id
_entity.type
_entity.pdbx_description
1 polymer ?
#
loop_
_entity_poly.entity_id
_entity_poly.type
_entity_poly.pdbx_seq_one_letter_code
_entity_poly.pdbx_strand_id
1 'polypeptide(L)'
;MAPSALRKVHRRRKVVRRRQGGVRKPTARTAILASKQGESPQAARKAKQPSKPRVPEADDLLEDCRVKTKESNQTVYMVFNKTGKRSLGIRVPSDIHREVLTMSKATASSRATAVKSRDSKFLAQGRELLQEQFPLMPKDTLDIILEHAFLKGSGRVGRTSTMSDKHKAQLAVEAHVRHKYTPYESMLESGLDRSLARKKVWDTVQAIRKAWEGDGAKKDECLTLRLA
;
A
#
# COMPACT_ATOMS: atom_id res chain seq x y z
N MET A 1 -31.67 -16.88 28.96
CA MET A 1 -30.65 -17.12 29.99
C MET A 1 -29.43 -17.75 29.32
N ALA A 2 -28.32 -17.00 29.23
CA ALA A 2 -26.97 -17.49 28.91
C ALA A 2 -25.99 -16.40 29.41
N PRO A 3 -24.94 -16.71 30.18
CA PRO A 3 -24.15 -15.68 30.86
C PRO A 3 -23.00 -15.14 29.98
N SER A 4 -22.81 -13.82 30.09
CA SER A 4 -21.79 -13.03 29.41
C SER A 4 -20.42 -13.21 30.10
N ALA A 5 -19.42 -13.67 29.37
CA ALA A 5 -18.07 -13.89 29.87
C ALA A 5 -17.25 -12.58 29.87
N LEU A 6 -17.01 -12.04 31.06
CA LEU A 6 -16.13 -10.90 31.33
C LEU A 6 -14.66 -11.25 31.05
N ARG A 7 -14.06 -10.59 30.03
CA ARG A 7 -12.62 -10.64 29.74
C ARG A 7 -11.83 -9.85 30.79
N LYS A 8 -10.96 -10.53 31.55
CA LYS A 8 -10.01 -9.93 32.51
C LYS A 8 -8.92 -9.13 31.78
N VAL A 9 -8.95 -7.80 31.94
CA VAL A 9 -7.88 -6.88 31.52
C VAL A 9 -6.73 -6.94 32.52
N HIS A 10 -5.61 -7.55 32.12
CA HIS A 10 -4.37 -7.58 32.90
C HIS A 10 -3.63 -6.24 32.80
N ARG A 11 -3.79 -5.36 33.80
CA ARG A 11 -2.98 -4.14 33.95
C ARG A 11 -1.59 -4.50 34.49
N ARG A 12 -0.55 -4.45 33.64
CA ARG A 12 0.85 -4.53 34.10
C ARG A 12 1.23 -3.26 34.87
N ARG A 13 1.49 -3.41 36.17
CA ARG A 13 2.05 -2.37 37.06
C ARG A 13 3.48 -2.05 36.66
N LYS A 14 3.79 -0.76 36.45
CA LYS A 14 5.15 -0.26 36.19
C LYS A 14 5.82 0.05 37.53
N VAL A 15 6.81 -0.76 37.90
CA VAL A 15 7.62 -0.57 39.12
C VAL A 15 8.63 0.56 38.86
N VAL A 16 8.46 1.69 39.55
CA VAL A 16 9.40 2.82 39.57
C VAL A 16 10.36 2.59 40.73
N ARG A 17 11.63 2.25 40.45
CA ARG A 17 12.68 2.20 41.48
C ARG A 17 13.26 3.61 41.69
N ARG A 18 12.95 4.21 42.84
CA ARG A 18 13.65 5.37 43.41
C ARG A 18 15.10 4.96 43.75
N ARG A 19 16.10 5.72 43.28
CA ARG A 19 17.44 5.74 43.88
C ARG A 19 17.57 7.02 44.71
N GLN A 20 17.71 6.86 46.03
CA GLN A 20 18.12 7.92 46.96
C GLN A 20 19.62 7.78 47.28
N GLY A 21 20.30 8.93 47.45
CA GLY A 21 21.53 9.15 48.24
C GLY A 21 22.79 8.43 47.76
N GLY A 22 23.96 9.04 47.56
CA GLY A 22 24.53 10.20 48.22
C GLY A 22 25.68 9.76 49.13
N VAL A 23 26.92 9.73 48.62
CA VAL A 23 28.14 9.75 49.44
C VAL A 23 29.16 10.66 48.75
N ARG A 24 29.66 11.66 49.48
CA ARG A 24 30.63 12.67 49.01
C ARG A 24 32.01 12.41 49.63
N LYS A 25 33.01 12.41 48.72
CA LYS A 25 34.43 12.83 48.83
C LYS A 25 35.40 11.92 49.63
N PRO A 26 36.69 11.88 49.23
CA PRO A 26 37.63 12.93 49.63
C PRO A 26 38.35 13.63 48.46
N THR A 27 38.68 14.89 48.70
CA THR A 27 39.56 15.75 47.91
C THR A 27 41.02 15.37 48.15
N ALA A 28 41.75 15.01 47.11
CA ALA A 28 43.20 14.89 47.16
C ALA A 28 43.80 16.16 46.54
N ARG A 29 44.27 17.07 47.40
CA ARG A 29 45.22 18.11 47.03
C ARG A 29 46.56 17.69 47.66
N THR A 30 47.56 17.51 46.79
CA THR A 30 49.00 17.49 47.07
C THR A 30 49.63 16.21 47.65
N ALA A 31 50.37 15.48 46.80
CA ALA A 31 51.71 14.92 47.07
C ALA A 31 52.21 14.23 45.78
N ILE A 32 53.03 14.91 44.97
CA ILE A 32 54.50 14.82 44.90
C ILE A 32 54.96 13.89 43.77
N LEU A 33 55.85 14.47 42.97
CA LEU A 33 56.60 13.92 41.84
C LEU A 33 57.19 12.54 42.10
N ALA A 34 57.05 11.65 41.11
CA ALA A 34 58.09 10.70 40.76
C ALA A 34 58.00 10.36 39.26
N SER A 35 58.95 10.92 38.52
CA SER A 35 59.33 10.64 37.15
C SER A 35 59.49 9.15 36.81
N LYS A 36 59.00 8.73 35.65
CA LYS A 36 59.74 7.84 34.73
C LYS A 36 59.15 7.84 33.33
N GLN A 37 60.06 7.91 32.37
CA GLN A 37 59.89 8.02 30.92
C GLN A 37 59.33 6.73 30.31
N GLY A 38 58.59 6.85 29.19
CA GLY A 38 58.24 5.70 28.34
C GLY A 38 57.06 5.96 27.41
N GLU A 39 57.37 6.19 26.13
CA GLU A 39 56.53 6.02 24.92
C GLU A 39 55.23 6.84 24.78
N SER A 40 55.23 7.74 23.78
CA SER A 40 54.02 8.31 23.21
C SER A 40 53.33 7.29 22.28
N PRO A 41 52.07 6.88 22.53
CA PRO A 41 51.26 6.29 21.50
C PRO A 41 50.66 7.42 20.68
N GLN A 42 51.02 7.45 19.40
CA GLN A 42 50.43 8.30 18.37
C GLN A 42 48.92 8.43 18.57
N ALA A 43 48.45 9.68 18.66
CA ALA A 43 47.04 10.01 18.64
C ALA A 43 46.40 9.38 17.41
N ALA A 44 45.68 8.26 17.62
CA ALA A 44 44.81 7.67 16.63
C ALA A 44 43.84 8.77 16.20
N ARG A 45 44.07 9.34 15.02
CA ARG A 45 43.13 10.23 14.33
C ARG A 45 41.79 9.51 14.36
N LYS A 46 40.84 9.99 15.18
CA LYS A 46 39.46 9.48 15.16
C LYS A 46 39.02 9.55 13.70
N ALA A 47 38.94 8.39 13.04
CA ALA A 47 38.38 8.30 11.71
C ALA A 47 37.04 9.03 11.77
N LYS A 48 36.91 10.09 10.96
CA LYS A 48 35.71 10.91 10.90
C LYS A 48 34.58 9.93 10.62
N GLN A 49 33.72 9.73 11.62
CA GLN A 49 32.61 8.78 11.53
C GLN A 49 31.90 9.05 10.20
N PRO A 50 31.71 8.02 9.35
CA PRO A 50 31.09 8.22 8.06
C PRO A 50 29.76 8.93 8.26
N SER A 51 29.52 9.98 7.50
CA SER A 51 28.28 10.75 7.58
C SER A 51 27.12 9.79 7.39
N LYS A 52 26.25 9.66 8.40
CA LYS A 52 25.08 8.79 8.34
C LYS A 52 24.05 9.43 7.41
N PRO A 53 23.86 8.95 6.17
CA PRO A 53 22.87 9.51 5.27
C PRO A 53 21.49 9.46 5.92
N ARG A 54 20.68 10.48 5.63
CA ARG A 54 19.29 10.53 6.05
C ARG A 54 18.44 9.97 4.92
N VAL A 55 17.66 8.94 5.23
CA VAL A 55 16.60 8.40 4.37
C VAL A 55 15.29 9.08 4.78
N PRO A 56 14.64 9.85 3.89
CA PRO A 56 13.36 10.50 4.16
C PRO A 56 12.26 9.49 4.53
N GLU A 57 11.26 9.93 5.29
CA GLU A 57 10.15 9.06 5.69
C GLU A 57 9.30 8.55 4.52
N ALA A 58 9.22 9.29 3.42
CA ALA A 58 8.47 8.92 2.21
C ALA A 58 9.30 8.13 1.19
N ASP A 59 10.53 7.74 1.53
CA ASP A 59 11.41 6.99 0.62
C ASP A 59 11.04 5.50 0.62
N ASP A 60 10.92 4.91 -0.57
CA ASP A 60 10.57 3.49 -0.75
C ASP A 60 11.61 2.55 -0.12
N LEU A 61 12.84 3.01 0.08
CA LEU A 61 13.93 2.23 0.67
C LEU A 61 13.97 2.29 2.21
N LEU A 62 13.07 3.05 2.85
CA LEU A 62 13.08 3.24 4.30
C LEU A 62 13.01 1.92 5.07
N GLU A 63 12.11 1.02 4.65
CA GLU A 63 11.89 -0.25 5.32
C GLU A 63 13.04 -1.23 5.05
N ASP A 64 13.52 -1.33 3.81
CA ASP A 64 14.68 -2.14 3.46
C ASP A 64 15.92 -1.72 4.26
N CYS A 65 16.11 -0.41 4.44
CA CYS A 65 17.17 0.13 5.29
C CYS A 65 17.01 -0.27 6.76
N ARG A 66 15.78 -0.28 7.32
CA ARG A 66 15.53 -0.73 8.70
C ARG A 66 15.83 -2.20 8.89
N VAL A 67 15.35 -3.05 7.97
CA VAL A 67 15.55 -4.50 8.00
C VAL A 67 17.04 -4.81 7.94
N LYS A 68 17.76 -4.25 6.96
CA LYS A 68 19.19 -4.50 6.77
C LYS A 68 20.06 -4.00 7.92
N THR A 69 19.71 -2.85 8.50
CA THR A 69 20.43 -2.32 9.67
C THR A 69 20.23 -3.22 10.90
N LYS A 70 19.02 -3.78 11.06
CA LYS A 70 18.70 -4.73 12.13
C LYS A 70 19.46 -6.04 11.95
N GLU A 71 19.51 -6.59 10.74
CA GLU A 71 20.30 -7.79 10.41
C GLU A 71 21.80 -7.59 10.68
N SER A 72 22.30 -6.39 10.42
CA SER A 72 23.71 -6.03 10.65
C SER A 72 24.03 -5.68 12.11
N ASN A 73 23.07 -5.82 13.03
CA ASN A 73 23.18 -5.41 14.43
C ASN A 73 23.66 -3.96 14.63
N GLN A 74 23.28 -3.06 13.71
CA GLN A 74 23.62 -1.64 13.76
C GLN A 74 22.45 -0.81 14.30
N THR A 75 22.74 0.40 14.78
CA THR A 75 21.72 1.29 15.35
C THR A 75 21.09 2.17 14.27
N VAL A 76 19.75 2.13 14.15
CA VAL A 76 18.95 3.07 13.36
C VAL A 76 18.60 4.29 14.22
N TYR A 77 18.78 5.50 13.69
CA TYR A 77 18.41 6.73 14.39
C TYR A 77 17.20 7.39 13.73
N MET A 78 16.17 7.72 14.50
CA MET A 78 15.05 8.50 13.99
C MET A 78 15.40 9.99 13.92
N VAL A 79 15.07 10.65 12.81
CA VAL A 79 15.20 12.10 12.65
C VAL A 79 13.82 12.70 12.85
N PHE A 80 13.72 13.72 13.70
CA PHE A 80 12.49 14.47 13.93
C PHE A 80 12.65 15.92 13.45
N ASN A 81 11.52 16.61 13.26
CA ASN A 81 11.53 18.04 13.03
C ASN A 81 12.04 18.81 14.27
N LYS A 82 12.37 20.10 14.10
CA LYS A 82 12.88 20.96 15.20
C LYS A 82 11.94 20.99 16.42
N THR A 83 10.64 20.80 16.20
CA THR A 83 9.59 20.76 17.23
C THR A 83 9.45 19.40 17.92
N GLY A 84 10.06 18.33 17.39
CA GLY A 84 9.94 16.95 17.87
C GLY A 84 8.61 16.24 17.58
N LYS A 85 7.63 16.93 16.96
CA LYS A 85 6.26 16.42 16.77
C LYS A 85 6.08 15.53 15.54
N ARG A 86 6.99 15.58 14.56
CA ARG A 86 6.90 14.81 13.32
C ARG A 86 8.23 14.13 13.03
N SER A 87 8.21 12.85 12.69
CA SER A 87 9.36 12.19 12.10
C SER A 87 9.64 12.77 10.72
N LEU A 88 10.91 12.74 10.35
CA LEU A 88 11.47 13.25 9.11
C LEU A 88 12.15 12.11 8.33
N GLY A 89 12.27 10.92 8.93
CA GLY A 89 12.92 9.75 8.37
C GLY A 89 13.91 9.10 9.33
N ILE A 90 14.80 8.28 8.79
CA ILE A 90 15.83 7.56 9.56
C ILE A 90 17.23 7.94 9.10
N ARG A 91 18.20 7.79 10.00
CA ARG A 91 19.63 7.80 9.71
C ARG A 91 20.19 6.40 9.92
N VAL A 92 20.86 5.93 8.88
CA VAL A 92 21.41 4.58 8.77
C VAL A 92 22.88 4.72 8.38
N PRO A 93 23.77 3.79 8.77
CA PRO A 93 25.15 3.80 8.32
C PRO A 93 25.29 3.83 6.78
N SER A 94 26.29 4.54 6.28
CA SER A 94 26.47 4.79 4.83
C SER A 94 26.64 3.51 4.01
N ASP A 95 27.24 2.48 4.60
CA ASP A 95 27.51 1.21 3.92
C ASP A 95 26.22 0.43 3.69
N ILE A 96 25.34 0.36 4.70
CA ILE A 96 24.00 -0.24 4.58
C ILE A 96 23.17 0.49 3.54
N HIS A 97 23.18 1.83 3.57
CA HIS A 97 22.43 2.62 2.59
C HIS A 97 22.91 2.36 1.14
N ARG A 98 24.23 2.28 0.92
CA ARG A 98 24.82 1.97 -0.39
C ARG A 98 24.50 0.55 -0.84
N GLU A 99 24.55 -0.42 0.07
CA GLU A 99 24.21 -1.81 -0.20
C GLU A 99 22.73 -1.94 -0.60
N VAL A 100 21.82 -1.38 0.18
CA VAL A 100 20.37 -1.38 -0.12
C VAL A 100 20.08 -0.72 -1.47
N LEU A 101 20.72 0.41 -1.77
CA LEU A 101 20.61 1.05 -3.09
C LEU A 101 21.07 0.13 -4.23
N THR A 102 22.18 -0.57 -4.03
CA THR A 102 22.74 -1.49 -5.03
C THR A 102 21.82 -2.70 -5.24
N MET A 103 21.32 -3.30 -4.16
CA MET A 103 20.37 -4.41 -4.20
C MET A 103 19.04 -4.01 -4.85
N SER A 104 18.49 -2.84 -4.49
CA SER A 104 17.24 -2.33 -5.06
C SER A 104 17.36 -2.09 -6.55
N LYS A 105 18.48 -1.49 -7.01
CA LYS A 105 18.78 -1.30 -8.44
C LYS A 105 18.98 -2.62 -9.17
N ALA A 106 19.75 -3.54 -8.61
CA ALA A 106 20.02 -4.85 -9.22
C ALA A 106 18.73 -5.67 -9.43
N THR A 107 17.78 -5.59 -8.49
CA THR A 107 16.49 -6.29 -8.57
C THR A 107 15.39 -5.48 -9.26
N ALA A 108 15.63 -4.23 -9.66
CA ALA A 108 14.59 -3.37 -10.23
C ALA A 108 14.00 -3.98 -11.51
N SER A 109 14.84 -4.49 -12.40
CA SER A 109 14.40 -5.11 -13.66
C SER A 109 13.57 -6.38 -13.43
N SER A 110 14.04 -7.28 -12.55
CA SER A 110 13.32 -8.52 -12.24
C SER A 110 12.00 -8.26 -11.51
N ARG A 111 11.95 -7.27 -10.62
CA ARG A 111 10.70 -6.82 -9.98
C ARG A 111 9.74 -6.24 -11.01
N ALA A 112 10.23 -5.43 -11.95
CA ALA A 112 9.41 -4.85 -13.01
C ALA A 112 8.83 -5.91 -13.95
N THR A 113 9.60 -6.92 -14.36
CA THR A 113 9.11 -8.02 -15.19
C THR A 113 8.11 -8.89 -14.43
N ALA A 114 8.38 -9.23 -13.16
CA ALA A 114 7.45 -9.98 -12.31
C ALA A 114 6.14 -9.21 -12.05
N VAL A 115 6.20 -7.89 -11.96
CA VAL A 115 5.03 -7.01 -11.89
C VAL A 115 4.25 -7.07 -13.20
N LYS A 116 4.90 -6.87 -14.35
CA LYS A 116 4.25 -6.92 -15.67
C LYS A 116 3.56 -8.26 -15.92
N SER A 117 4.21 -9.37 -15.58
CA SER A 117 3.63 -10.72 -15.74
C SER A 117 2.39 -10.94 -14.86
N ARG A 118 2.39 -10.45 -13.62
CA ARG A 118 1.20 -10.52 -12.76
C ARG A 118 0.08 -9.63 -13.28
N ASP A 119 0.42 -8.44 -13.76
CA ASP A 119 -0.56 -7.51 -14.28
C ASP A 119 -1.20 -8.03 -15.59
N SER A 120 -0.43 -8.68 -16.47
CA SER A 120 -0.98 -9.30 -17.69
C SER A 120 -1.88 -10.48 -17.38
N LYS A 121 -1.52 -11.34 -16.41
CA LYS A 121 -2.38 -12.43 -15.92
C LYS A 121 -3.69 -11.91 -15.35
N PHE A 122 -3.62 -10.84 -14.56
CA PHE A 122 -4.80 -10.21 -13.98
C PHE A 122 -5.74 -9.63 -15.04
N LEU A 123 -5.20 -8.98 -16.08
CA LEU A 123 -6.00 -8.48 -17.20
C LEU A 123 -6.61 -9.63 -18.02
N ALA A 124 -5.87 -10.73 -18.23
CA ALA A 124 -6.39 -11.91 -18.91
C ALA A 124 -7.57 -12.54 -18.15
N GLN A 125 -7.46 -12.67 -16.82
CA GLN A 125 -8.55 -13.13 -15.97
C GLN A 125 -9.76 -12.19 -16.03
N GLY A 126 -9.54 -10.88 -15.99
CA GLY A 126 -10.62 -9.89 -16.16
C GLY A 126 -11.31 -10.02 -17.51
N ARG A 127 -10.56 -10.29 -18.58
CA ARG A 127 -11.09 -10.50 -19.93
C ARG A 127 -11.99 -11.72 -19.99
N GLU A 128 -11.50 -12.85 -19.52
CA GLU A 128 -12.25 -14.11 -19.44
C GLU A 128 -13.56 -13.92 -18.68
N LEU A 129 -13.50 -13.30 -17.50
CA LEU A 129 -14.69 -13.01 -16.68
C LEU A 129 -15.72 -12.11 -17.36
N LEU A 130 -15.29 -11.14 -18.17
CA LEU A 130 -16.19 -10.28 -18.93
C LEU A 130 -16.82 -11.02 -20.11
N GLN A 131 -16.05 -11.87 -20.80
CA GLN A 131 -16.55 -12.68 -21.91
C GLN A 131 -17.55 -13.74 -21.44
N GLU A 132 -17.30 -14.35 -20.28
CA GLU A 132 -18.22 -15.33 -19.67
C GLU A 132 -19.55 -14.69 -19.24
N GLN A 133 -19.49 -13.51 -18.61
CA GLN A 133 -20.70 -12.85 -18.09
C GLN A 133 -21.47 -12.09 -19.16
N PHE A 134 -20.79 -11.56 -20.17
CA PHE A 134 -21.38 -10.70 -21.19
C PHE A 134 -21.02 -11.17 -22.61
N PRO A 135 -21.49 -12.34 -23.04
CA PRO A 135 -21.12 -12.93 -24.33
C PRO A 135 -21.55 -12.09 -25.54
N LEU A 136 -22.60 -11.26 -25.40
CA LEU A 136 -23.12 -10.40 -26.48
C LEU A 136 -22.55 -8.98 -26.46
N MET A 137 -21.55 -8.69 -25.60
CA MET A 137 -20.91 -7.38 -25.53
C MET A 137 -20.01 -7.12 -26.74
N PRO A 138 -20.00 -5.89 -27.31
CA PRO A 138 -19.03 -5.50 -28.32
C PRO A 138 -17.59 -5.63 -27.83
N LYS A 139 -16.69 -6.14 -28.68
CA LYS A 139 -15.28 -6.36 -28.35
C LYS A 139 -14.56 -5.04 -27.99
N ASP A 140 -14.84 -3.97 -28.71
CA ASP A 140 -14.25 -2.65 -28.46
C ASP A 140 -14.62 -2.12 -27.07
N THR A 141 -15.89 -2.29 -26.68
CA THR A 141 -16.40 -1.93 -25.35
C THR A 141 -15.71 -2.73 -24.26
N LEU A 142 -15.49 -4.04 -24.48
CA LEU A 142 -14.79 -4.91 -23.55
C LEU A 142 -13.36 -4.42 -23.29
N ASP A 143 -12.63 -4.08 -24.35
CA ASP A 143 -11.24 -3.59 -24.24
C ASP A 143 -11.18 -2.26 -23.46
N ILE A 144 -12.09 -1.33 -23.75
CA ILE A 144 -12.20 -0.05 -23.01
C ILE A 144 -12.46 -0.30 -21.51
N ILE A 145 -13.36 -1.22 -21.18
CA ILE A 145 -13.69 -1.54 -19.78
C ILE A 145 -12.49 -2.16 -19.07
N LEU A 146 -11.75 -3.07 -19.72
CA LEU A 146 -10.54 -3.66 -19.16
C LEU A 146 -9.48 -2.61 -18.86
N GLU A 147 -9.18 -1.75 -19.85
CA GLU A 147 -8.18 -0.70 -19.71
C GLU A 147 -8.53 0.34 -18.65
N HIS A 148 -9.83 0.61 -18.43
CA HIS A 148 -10.25 1.61 -17.46
C HIS A 148 -10.47 1.01 -16.06
N ALA A 149 -11.24 -0.06 -15.92
CA ALA A 149 -11.65 -0.58 -14.63
C ALA A 149 -10.60 -1.49 -13.97
N PHE A 150 -9.76 -2.17 -14.76
CA PHE A 150 -8.77 -3.13 -14.28
C PHE A 150 -7.33 -2.61 -14.31
N LEU A 151 -7.11 -1.30 -14.51
CA LEU A 151 -5.79 -0.67 -14.48
C LEU A 151 -5.18 -0.59 -13.07
N LYS A 152 -3.86 -0.71 -12.98
CA LYS A 152 -3.11 -0.75 -11.71
C LYS A 152 -3.01 0.62 -11.07
N GLY A 153 -3.08 0.65 -9.73
CA GLY A 153 -2.88 1.88 -8.95
C GLY A 153 -4.00 2.91 -9.08
N SER A 154 -5.11 2.57 -9.75
CA SER A 154 -6.20 3.50 -10.02
C SER A 154 -7.20 3.65 -8.86
N GLY A 155 -7.18 2.77 -7.86
CA GLY A 155 -8.21 2.69 -6.82
C GLY A 155 -9.59 2.31 -7.35
N ARG A 156 -9.68 1.79 -8.59
CA ARG A 156 -10.94 1.44 -9.26
C ARG A 156 -11.42 0.05 -8.88
N VAL A 157 -12.70 -0.18 -9.19
CA VAL A 157 -13.48 -1.36 -8.79
C VAL A 157 -12.74 -2.67 -9.07
N GLY A 158 -12.09 -2.81 -10.23
CA GLY A 158 -11.43 -4.05 -10.65
C GLY A 158 -10.38 -4.58 -9.68
N ARG A 159 -9.64 -3.73 -8.95
CA ARG A 159 -8.58 -4.15 -8.02
C ARG A 159 -8.96 -4.13 -6.54
N THR A 160 -10.24 -3.93 -6.23
CA THR A 160 -10.71 -3.90 -4.84
C THR A 160 -10.78 -5.31 -4.27
N SER A 161 -10.23 -5.58 -3.07
CA SER A 161 -10.25 -6.92 -2.46
C SER A 161 -11.55 -7.25 -1.72
N THR A 162 -12.44 -6.27 -1.52
CA THR A 162 -13.67 -6.41 -0.72
C THR A 162 -14.84 -7.03 -1.50
N MET A 163 -14.70 -7.20 -2.81
CA MET A 163 -15.78 -7.65 -3.70
C MET A 163 -15.35 -8.89 -4.49
N SER A 164 -16.32 -9.70 -4.91
CA SER A 164 -16.08 -10.80 -5.85
C SER A 164 -15.77 -10.27 -7.25
N ASP A 165 -14.95 -10.99 -8.02
CA ASP A 165 -14.54 -10.53 -9.35
C ASP A 165 -15.71 -10.42 -10.32
N LYS A 166 -16.74 -11.27 -10.17
CA LYS A 166 -18.00 -11.16 -10.91
C LYS A 166 -18.71 -9.83 -10.67
N HIS A 167 -18.88 -9.45 -9.40
CA HIS A 167 -19.53 -8.19 -9.06
C HIS A 167 -18.70 -6.98 -9.53
N LYS A 168 -17.36 -7.07 -9.50
CA LYS A 168 -16.50 -6.01 -10.06
C LYS A 168 -16.72 -5.83 -11.56
N ALA A 169 -16.81 -6.93 -12.30
CA ALA A 169 -17.09 -6.90 -13.73
C ALA A 169 -18.45 -6.26 -14.03
N GLN A 170 -19.50 -6.64 -13.30
CA GLN A 170 -20.83 -6.03 -13.41
C GLN A 170 -20.80 -4.52 -13.19
N LEU A 171 -20.18 -4.05 -12.10
CA LEU A 171 -20.07 -2.62 -11.80
C LEU A 171 -19.25 -1.85 -12.85
N ALA A 172 -18.21 -2.48 -13.39
CA ALA A 172 -17.40 -1.88 -14.46
C ALA A 172 -18.22 -1.68 -15.74
N VAL A 173 -19.01 -2.68 -16.11
CA VAL A 173 -19.94 -2.62 -17.25
C VAL A 173 -21.03 -1.59 -17.02
N GLU A 174 -21.70 -1.60 -15.87
CA GLU A 174 -22.74 -0.62 -15.54
C GLU A 174 -22.21 0.81 -15.55
N ALA A 175 -20.99 1.02 -15.04
CA ALA A 175 -20.35 2.32 -15.11
C ALA A 175 -20.12 2.74 -16.56
N HIS A 176 -19.54 1.88 -17.39
CA HIS A 176 -19.31 2.18 -18.81
C HIS A 176 -20.62 2.48 -19.54
N VAL A 177 -21.63 1.64 -19.37
CA VAL A 177 -22.97 1.80 -19.97
C VAL A 177 -23.55 3.15 -19.56
N ARG A 178 -23.51 3.48 -18.26
CA ARG A 178 -24.02 4.75 -17.75
C ARG A 178 -23.35 5.95 -18.43
N HIS A 179 -22.02 5.97 -18.52
CA HIS A 179 -21.30 7.11 -19.07
C HIS A 179 -21.38 7.21 -20.60
N LYS A 180 -21.51 6.08 -21.32
CA LYS A 180 -21.40 6.04 -22.79
C LYS A 180 -22.75 5.91 -23.52
N TYR A 181 -23.73 5.22 -22.94
CA TYR A 181 -24.98 4.85 -23.61
C TYR A 181 -26.21 5.51 -23.00
N THR A 182 -26.03 6.43 -22.05
CA THR A 182 -27.14 7.16 -21.43
C THR A 182 -26.82 8.66 -21.36
N PRO A 183 -27.83 9.54 -21.26
CA PRO A 183 -27.61 10.98 -21.12
C PRO A 183 -27.10 11.38 -19.71
N TYR A 184 -26.42 10.48 -19.00
CA TYR A 184 -25.91 10.70 -17.65
C TYR A 184 -24.97 11.90 -17.57
N GLU A 185 -24.02 12.02 -18.51
CA GLU A 185 -23.08 13.15 -18.54
C GLU A 185 -23.82 14.48 -18.72
N SER A 186 -24.77 14.54 -19.67
CA SER A 186 -25.59 15.74 -19.89
C SER A 186 -26.46 16.10 -18.67
N MET A 187 -26.93 15.10 -17.91
CA MET A 187 -27.63 15.35 -16.64
C MET A 187 -26.71 15.95 -15.58
N LEU A 188 -25.43 15.53 -15.52
CA LEU A 188 -24.48 16.12 -14.60
C LEU A 188 -24.09 17.55 -15.01
N GLU A 189 -23.93 17.80 -16.30
CA GLU A 189 -23.65 19.13 -16.86
C GLU A 189 -24.79 20.12 -16.60
N SER A 190 -26.04 19.65 -16.64
CA SER A 190 -27.22 20.46 -16.26
C SER A 190 -27.38 20.66 -14.74
N GLY A 191 -26.43 20.18 -13.93
CA GLY A 191 -26.40 20.39 -12.48
C GLY A 191 -27.28 19.42 -11.69
N LEU A 192 -27.78 18.35 -12.30
CA LEU A 192 -28.57 17.36 -11.58
C LEU A 192 -27.69 16.58 -10.59
N ASP A 193 -28.22 16.34 -9.38
CA ASP A 193 -27.50 15.54 -8.39
C ASP A 193 -27.17 14.13 -8.92
N ARG A 194 -25.98 13.63 -8.56
CA ARG A 194 -25.47 12.33 -9.03
C ARG A 194 -26.39 11.16 -8.67
N SER A 195 -27.04 11.20 -7.50
CA SER A 195 -27.97 10.15 -7.06
C SER A 195 -29.22 10.12 -7.94
N LEU A 196 -29.78 11.30 -8.21
CA LEU A 196 -30.96 11.44 -9.07
C LEU A 196 -30.65 11.06 -10.51
N ALA A 197 -29.52 11.51 -11.05
CA ALA A 197 -29.07 11.14 -12.39
C ALA A 197 -28.89 9.61 -12.52
N ARG A 198 -28.30 8.95 -11.52
CA ARG A 198 -28.15 7.49 -11.50
C ARG A 198 -29.50 6.77 -11.48
N LYS A 199 -30.46 7.25 -10.69
CA LYS A 199 -31.82 6.67 -10.63
C LYS A 199 -32.52 6.80 -11.99
N LYS A 200 -32.44 7.96 -12.65
CA LYS A 200 -33.10 8.20 -13.94
C LYS A 200 -32.61 7.29 -15.07
N VAL A 201 -31.31 6.98 -15.09
CA VAL A 201 -30.70 6.14 -16.14
C VAL A 201 -30.66 4.66 -15.76
N TRP A 202 -31.07 4.30 -14.55
CA TRP A 202 -30.91 2.95 -14.00
C TRP A 202 -31.55 1.88 -14.89
N ASP A 203 -32.79 2.09 -15.30
CA ASP A 203 -33.52 1.10 -16.10
C ASP A 203 -32.86 0.89 -17.47
N THR A 204 -32.40 1.96 -18.12
CA THR A 204 -31.65 1.89 -19.38
C THR A 204 -30.33 1.14 -19.21
N VAL A 205 -29.60 1.42 -18.13
CA VAL A 205 -28.34 0.72 -17.82
C VAL A 205 -28.59 -0.78 -17.63
N GLN A 206 -29.62 -1.13 -16.86
CA GLN A 206 -29.97 -2.53 -16.60
C GLN A 206 -30.44 -3.25 -17.87
N ALA A 207 -31.20 -2.58 -18.74
CA ALA A 207 -31.65 -3.15 -20.01
C ALA A 207 -30.48 -3.52 -20.93
N ILE A 208 -29.52 -2.59 -21.11
CA ILE A 208 -28.32 -2.83 -21.92
C ILE A 208 -27.46 -3.93 -21.28
N ARG A 209 -27.28 -3.91 -19.95
CA ARG A 209 -26.52 -4.94 -19.23
C ARG A 209 -27.11 -6.33 -19.48
N LYS A 210 -28.42 -6.50 -19.32
CA LYS A 210 -29.13 -7.77 -19.57
C LYS A 210 -29.05 -8.22 -21.03
N ALA A 211 -29.12 -7.27 -21.96
CA ALA A 211 -28.94 -7.57 -23.38
C ALA A 211 -27.53 -8.16 -23.63
N TRP A 212 -26.50 -7.61 -23.00
CA TRP A 212 -25.13 -8.14 -23.13
C TRP A 212 -24.89 -9.46 -22.38
N GLU A 213 -25.60 -9.70 -21.28
CA GLU A 213 -25.61 -11.00 -20.57
C GLU A 213 -26.22 -12.14 -21.43
N GLY A 214 -26.97 -11.81 -22.49
CA GLY A 214 -27.66 -12.79 -23.32
C GLY A 214 -28.97 -13.33 -22.72
N ASP A 215 -29.46 -12.70 -21.65
CA ASP A 215 -30.67 -13.15 -20.94
C ASP A 215 -31.97 -12.88 -21.72
N GLY A 216 -31.91 -12.02 -22.74
CA GLY A 216 -33.01 -11.79 -23.69
C GLY A 216 -33.23 -12.98 -24.64
N ALA A 217 -32.16 -13.58 -25.16
CA ALA A 217 -32.25 -14.68 -26.13
C ALA A 217 -32.75 -15.99 -25.49
N LYS A 218 -32.39 -16.25 -24.23
CA LYS A 218 -32.83 -17.45 -23.50
C LYS A 218 -34.32 -17.48 -23.18
N LYS A 219 -34.97 -16.32 -23.04
CA LYS A 219 -36.42 -16.24 -22.83
C LYS A 219 -37.19 -16.65 -24.08
N ASP A 220 -36.72 -16.23 -25.25
CA ASP A 220 -37.37 -16.54 -26.52
C ASP A 220 -37.18 -18.02 -26.91
N GLU A 221 -36.00 -18.61 -26.66
CA GLU A 221 -35.77 -20.05 -26.85
C GLU A 221 -36.59 -20.93 -25.89
N CYS A 222 -36.74 -20.53 -24.62
CA CYS A 222 -37.56 -21.28 -23.65
C CYS A 222 -39.07 -21.22 -23.98
N LEU A 223 -39.55 -20.11 -24.54
CA LEU A 223 -40.94 -19.98 -25.01
C LEU A 223 -41.19 -20.77 -26.28
N THR A 224 -40.21 -20.83 -27.18
CA THR A 224 -40.31 -21.59 -28.44
C THR A 224 -40.32 -23.11 -28.18
N LEU A 225 -39.55 -23.60 -27.21
CA LEU A 225 -39.56 -25.02 -26.80
C LEU A 225 -40.81 -25.45 -26.00
N ARG A 226 -41.66 -24.51 -25.56
CA ARG A 226 -42.92 -24.80 -24.86
C ARG A 226 -44.16 -24.75 -25.76
N LEU A 227 -44.00 -24.32 -27.02
CA LEU A 227 -45.07 -24.18 -28.01
C LEU A 227 -44.95 -25.18 -29.16
N ALA A 228 -43.96 -26.07 -29.12
CA ALA A 228 -43.79 -27.22 -30.01
C ALA A 228 -44.16 -28.51 -29.27
#